data_AF-A0A1W9TA84-F1
#
_entry.id   AF-A0A1W9TA84-F1
#
_cell.length_a   1.000
_cell.length_b   1.000
_cell.length_c   1.000
_cell.angle_alpha   90.00
_cell.angle_beta   90.00
_cell.angle_gamma   90.00
#
_symmetry.space_group_name_H-M   'P 1'
#
loop_
_entity.id
_entity.type
_entity.pdbx_description
1 polymer ?
#
loop_
_entity_poly.entity_id
_entity_poly.type
_entity_poly.pdbx_seq_one_letter_code
_entity_poly.pdbx_strand_id
1 'polypeptide(L)'
;MKNYETHINILALKLIQGLGNSSLLSILNSNVNLAHIQSLLKCIIEQIKCNKRSVADEIEDRFAEYQKHAESILSHCDKHGIDVLTVIDETYPAALRHLSDPPAVLFCKGNINAITDPKAIAIIGTRNCTETGYRIAEKTAEHFTSEGFVIVSGLARGIDTAAHTGALRARGITVAVVTDVQNIYPRENKQLAEEIISNHGILLAENFPGSKISKYHFISRDRLQSALSLGVFLMEAGHKSGALHAVKAAQRYQRPIFCPRVQTLMDKQLYKGTEEQLTSIIDLVRGQNAKEYDQTSYSDILMMLKERAGKHISG
;
A
#
# COMPACT_ATOMS: atom_id res chain seq x y z
N MET A 1 1.95 14.27 -23.95
CA MET A 1 2.71 15.52 -23.75
C MET A 1 2.21 16.34 -22.56
N LYS A 2 0.92 16.73 -22.44
CA LYS A 2 0.42 17.57 -21.32
C LYS A 2 0.70 17.03 -19.90
N ASN A 3 0.63 15.71 -19.69
CA ASN A 3 0.89 15.14 -18.36
C ASN A 3 2.39 14.97 -18.04
N TYR A 4 3.26 14.90 -19.05
CA TYR A 4 4.68 14.59 -18.85
C TYR A 4 5.42 15.72 -18.13
N GLU A 5 5.24 16.97 -18.58
CA GLU A 5 5.79 18.15 -17.90
C GLU A 5 5.21 18.31 -16.49
N THR A 6 3.92 18.03 -16.32
CA THR A 6 3.28 18.04 -15.00
C THR A 6 3.89 16.99 -14.07
N HIS A 7 4.12 15.77 -14.55
CA HIS A 7 4.76 14.70 -13.78
C HIS A 7 6.17 15.09 -13.36
N ILE A 8 6.98 15.67 -14.27
CA ILE A 8 8.31 16.20 -13.94
C ILE A 8 8.21 17.18 -12.77
N ASN A 9 7.27 18.11 -12.82
CA ASN A 9 7.12 19.14 -11.80
C ASN A 9 6.66 18.58 -10.45
N ILE A 10 5.74 17.60 -10.44
CA ILE A 10 5.32 16.91 -9.22
C ILE A 10 6.49 16.12 -8.60
N LEU A 11 7.25 15.39 -9.42
CA LEU A 11 8.43 14.65 -8.95
C LEU A 11 9.52 15.59 -8.46
N ALA A 12 9.75 16.70 -9.15
CA ALA A 12 10.72 17.73 -8.76
C ALA A 12 10.39 18.27 -7.36
N LEU A 13 9.13 18.62 -7.10
CA LEU A 13 8.68 19.04 -5.78
C LEU A 13 8.86 17.93 -4.73
N LYS A 14 8.56 16.67 -5.05
CA LYS A 14 8.77 15.52 -4.14
C LYS A 14 10.24 15.30 -3.77
N LEU A 15 11.19 15.73 -4.61
CA LEU A 15 12.63 15.61 -4.34
C LEU A 15 13.14 16.64 -3.31
N ILE A 16 12.40 17.71 -3.05
CA ILE A 16 12.83 18.82 -2.20
C ILE A 16 12.75 18.40 -0.73
N GLN A 17 13.89 18.43 -0.05
CA GLN A 17 13.94 18.06 1.36
C GLN A 17 13.14 19.06 2.20
N GLY A 18 12.34 18.54 3.14
CA GLY A 18 11.47 19.37 3.97
C GLY A 18 10.11 19.71 3.35
N LEU A 19 9.89 19.42 2.05
CA LEU A 19 8.56 19.44 1.43
C LEU A 19 7.91 18.05 1.54
N GLY A 20 7.08 17.88 2.58
CA GLY A 20 6.38 16.61 2.82
C GLY A 20 5.18 16.39 1.90
N ASN A 21 4.64 15.16 1.89
CA ASN A 21 3.51 14.76 1.04
C ASN A 21 2.30 15.71 1.20
N SER A 22 1.91 16.05 2.42
CA SER A 22 0.75 16.93 2.65
C SER A 22 0.98 18.36 2.14
N SER A 23 2.22 18.87 2.22
CA SER A 23 2.58 20.17 1.62
C SER A 23 2.52 20.11 0.09
N LEU A 24 3.03 19.02 -0.50
CA LEU A 24 2.93 18.78 -1.93
C LEU A 24 1.46 18.74 -2.38
N LEU A 25 0.61 17.95 -1.72
CA LEU A 25 -0.83 17.89 -2.04
C LEU A 25 -1.53 19.25 -1.93
N SER A 26 -1.17 20.07 -0.94
CA SER A 26 -1.69 21.43 -0.80
C SER A 26 -1.37 22.30 -2.03
N ILE A 27 -0.20 22.11 -2.64
CA ILE A 27 0.21 22.79 -3.87
C ILE A 27 -0.55 22.23 -5.08
N LEU A 28 -0.80 20.92 -5.13
CA LEU A 28 -1.54 20.31 -6.24
C LEU A 28 -3.02 20.74 -6.26
N ASN A 29 -3.62 20.98 -5.10
CA ASN A 29 -5.03 21.34 -4.95
C ASN A 29 -5.34 22.84 -5.21
N SER A 30 -4.34 23.71 -5.30
CA SER A 30 -4.55 25.17 -5.37
C SER A 30 -4.94 25.70 -6.77
N ASN A 31 -5.55 24.86 -7.64
CA ASN A 31 -5.90 25.18 -9.05
C ASN A 31 -4.71 25.67 -9.89
N VAL A 32 -3.49 25.32 -9.49
CA VAL A 32 -2.27 25.65 -10.19
C VAL A 32 -2.15 24.74 -11.42
N ASN A 33 -2.09 25.34 -12.61
CA ASN A 33 -1.71 24.59 -13.80
C ASN A 33 -0.21 24.30 -13.74
N LEU A 34 0.13 23.10 -13.28
CA LEU A 34 1.51 22.64 -13.09
C LEU A 34 2.28 22.50 -14.40
N ALA A 35 1.64 22.49 -15.57
CA ALA A 35 2.35 22.59 -16.85
C ALA A 35 3.02 23.97 -17.02
N HIS A 36 2.55 25.01 -16.32
CA HIS A 36 3.15 26.35 -16.31
C HIS A 36 3.67 26.70 -14.92
N ILE A 37 4.30 25.73 -14.23
CA ILE A 37 4.71 25.92 -12.84
C ILE A 37 5.65 27.11 -12.66
N GLN A 38 6.48 27.45 -13.65
CA GLN A 38 7.39 28.62 -13.57
C GLN A 38 6.64 29.94 -13.36
N SER A 39 5.46 30.10 -13.96
CA SER A 39 4.61 31.29 -13.80
C SER A 39 3.95 31.35 -12.42
N LEU A 40 3.82 30.21 -11.75
CA LEU A 40 3.11 30.02 -10.48
C LEU A 40 4.06 29.74 -9.32
N LEU A 41 5.36 29.54 -9.61
CA LEU A 41 6.40 29.21 -8.65
C LEU A 41 6.47 30.29 -7.57
N LYS A 42 6.33 31.55 -7.97
CA LYS A 42 6.29 32.69 -7.04
C LYS A 42 5.14 32.60 -6.04
N CYS A 43 3.93 32.24 -6.48
CA CYS A 43 2.77 32.04 -5.59
C CYS A 43 2.96 30.81 -4.68
N ILE A 44 3.50 29.72 -5.20
CA ILE A 44 3.83 28.52 -4.42
C ILE A 44 4.88 28.85 -3.35
N ILE A 45 5.94 29.55 -3.73
CA ILE A 45 6.99 30.05 -2.85
C ILE A 45 6.40 30.95 -1.78
N GLU A 46 5.53 31.90 -2.11
CA GLU A 46 4.87 32.77 -1.13
C GLU A 46 4.03 31.98 -0.13
N GLN A 47 3.25 31.00 -0.58
CA GLN A 47 2.48 30.10 0.30
C GLN A 47 3.39 29.27 1.24
N ILE A 48 4.52 28.77 0.71
CA ILE A 48 5.50 28.01 1.51
C ILE A 48 6.28 28.94 2.45
N LYS A 49 6.66 30.14 2.02
CA LYS A 49 7.43 31.14 2.81
C LYS A 49 6.72 31.47 4.12
N CYS A 50 5.39 31.51 4.13
CA CYS A 50 4.61 31.71 5.35
C CYS A 50 4.87 30.65 6.44
N ASN A 51 5.29 29.43 6.06
CA ASN A 51 5.47 28.31 6.98
C ASN A 51 6.93 27.79 7.05
N LYS A 52 7.69 27.87 5.96
CA LYS A 52 9.03 27.27 5.78
C LYS A 52 9.88 28.07 4.78
N ARG A 53 10.45 29.20 5.24
CA ARG A 53 11.28 30.08 4.40
C ARG A 53 12.42 29.36 3.67
N SER A 54 13.15 28.48 4.36
CA SER A 54 14.29 27.75 3.77
C SER A 54 13.91 26.87 2.58
N VAL A 55 12.75 26.20 2.63
CA VAL A 55 12.27 25.35 1.53
C VAL A 55 11.86 26.19 0.33
N ALA A 56 11.28 27.37 0.59
CA ALA A 56 10.85 28.27 -0.46
C ALA A 56 12.04 28.91 -1.19
N ASP A 57 13.09 29.28 -0.45
CA ASP A 57 14.35 29.77 -1.02
C ASP A 57 15.03 28.66 -1.85
N GLU A 58 15.02 27.40 -1.38
CA GLU A 58 15.53 26.25 -2.13
C GLU A 58 14.78 25.99 -3.45
N ILE A 59 13.45 26.17 -3.46
CA ILE A 59 12.65 26.12 -4.69
C ILE A 59 13.06 27.28 -5.62
N GLU A 60 13.13 28.50 -5.12
CA GLU A 60 13.46 29.69 -5.93
C GLU A 60 14.81 29.55 -6.63
N ASP A 61 15.82 29.05 -5.90
CA ASP A 61 17.19 28.99 -6.39
C ASP A 61 17.49 27.75 -7.26
N ARG A 62 16.82 26.62 -6.99
CA ARG A 62 17.29 25.31 -7.49
C ARG A 62 16.21 24.46 -8.18
N PHE A 63 15.00 24.97 -8.41
CA PHE A 63 13.92 24.17 -9.01
C PHE A 63 14.29 23.52 -10.35
N ALA A 64 15.04 24.22 -11.21
CA ALA A 64 15.49 23.66 -12.49
C ALA A 64 16.42 22.43 -12.33
N GLU A 65 17.23 22.38 -11.26
CA GLU A 65 18.05 21.21 -10.94
C GLU A 65 17.16 20.02 -10.54
N TYR A 66 16.11 20.27 -9.75
CA TYR A 66 15.14 19.24 -9.37
C TYR A 66 14.35 18.73 -10.57
N GLN A 67 13.95 19.60 -11.51
CA GLN A 67 13.30 19.18 -12.76
C GLN A 67 14.20 18.24 -13.56
N LYS A 68 15.47 18.59 -13.75
CA LYS A 68 16.44 17.73 -14.44
C LYS A 68 16.65 16.38 -13.73
N HIS A 69 16.65 16.39 -12.40
CA HIS A 69 16.74 15.15 -11.63
C HIS A 69 15.46 14.31 -11.77
N ALA A 70 14.28 14.92 -11.73
CA ALA A 70 13.00 14.26 -11.94
C ALA A 70 12.93 13.61 -13.33
N GLU A 71 13.36 14.30 -14.38
CA GLU A 71 13.50 13.74 -15.74
C GLU A 71 14.40 12.50 -15.76
N SER A 72 15.54 12.56 -15.07
CA SER A 72 16.46 11.43 -14.96
C SER A 72 15.81 10.23 -14.26
N ILE A 73 15.01 10.48 -13.22
CA ILE A 73 14.24 9.45 -12.50
C ILE A 73 13.17 8.85 -13.41
N LEU A 74 12.41 9.68 -14.15
CA LEU A 74 11.40 9.18 -15.10
C LEU A 74 12.04 8.32 -16.19
N SER A 75 13.17 8.76 -16.76
CA SER A 75 13.92 7.97 -17.74
C SER A 75 14.43 6.65 -17.16
N HIS A 76 14.90 6.65 -15.91
CA HIS A 76 15.30 5.43 -15.20
C HIS A 76 14.11 4.49 -14.99
N CYS A 77 12.96 5.02 -14.57
CA CYS A 77 11.75 4.24 -14.36
C CYS A 77 11.29 3.56 -15.66
N ASP A 78 11.21 4.32 -16.75
CA ASP A 78 10.85 3.82 -18.08
C ASP A 78 11.77 2.67 -18.54
N LYS A 79 13.09 2.87 -18.44
CA LYS A 79 14.10 1.82 -18.76
C LYS A 79 13.97 0.56 -17.93
N HIS A 80 13.38 0.64 -16.74
CA HIS A 80 13.23 -0.48 -15.83
C HIS A 80 11.79 -1.02 -15.74
N GLY A 81 10.89 -0.56 -16.62
CA GLY A 81 9.48 -0.98 -16.64
C GLY A 81 8.76 -0.61 -15.34
N ILE A 82 9.05 0.58 -14.81
CA ILE A 82 8.40 1.13 -13.63
C ILE A 82 7.51 2.28 -14.09
N ASP A 83 6.22 2.12 -13.86
CA ASP A 83 5.24 3.18 -14.10
C ASP A 83 5.25 4.17 -12.94
N VAL A 84 5.15 5.46 -13.29
CA VAL A 84 5.06 6.54 -12.32
C VAL A 84 3.66 7.13 -12.42
N LEU A 85 2.89 6.94 -11.35
CA LEU A 85 1.53 7.47 -11.22
C LEU A 85 1.53 8.63 -10.24
N THR A 86 0.86 9.70 -10.59
CA THR A 86 0.63 10.87 -9.75
C THR A 86 -0.83 10.95 -9.36
N VAL A 87 -1.15 11.62 -8.25
CA VAL A 87 -2.53 11.72 -7.74
C VAL A 87 -3.54 12.32 -8.75
N ILE A 88 -3.04 13.07 -9.73
CA ILE A 88 -3.82 13.70 -10.80
C ILE A 88 -4.10 12.77 -11.99
N ASP A 89 -3.45 11.62 -12.07
CA ASP A 89 -3.66 10.69 -13.19
C ASP A 89 -5.00 9.99 -13.06
N GLU A 90 -5.69 9.78 -14.18
CA GLU A 90 -6.97 9.07 -14.21
C GLU A 90 -6.84 7.62 -13.73
N THR A 91 -5.70 6.98 -14.04
CA THR A 91 -5.35 5.61 -13.63
C THR A 91 -4.89 5.52 -12.17
N TYR A 92 -4.78 6.64 -11.45
CA TYR A 92 -4.44 6.63 -10.03
C TYR A 92 -5.56 5.97 -9.21
N PRO A 93 -5.26 5.02 -8.30
CA PRO A 93 -6.28 4.29 -7.55
C PRO A 93 -7.22 5.21 -6.78
N ALA A 94 -8.51 5.18 -7.10
CA ALA A 94 -9.53 5.99 -6.41
C ALA A 94 -9.51 5.75 -4.90
N ALA A 95 -9.34 4.49 -4.47
CA ALA A 95 -9.22 4.11 -3.07
C ALA A 95 -8.08 4.84 -2.32
N LEU A 96 -6.99 5.18 -3.01
CA LEU A 96 -5.89 5.97 -2.44
C LEU A 96 -6.17 7.47 -2.51
N ARG A 97 -6.83 7.96 -3.58
CA ARG A 97 -7.12 9.39 -3.78
C ARG A 97 -8.00 9.96 -2.65
N HIS A 98 -8.90 9.15 -2.10
CA HIS A 98 -9.80 9.55 -1.01
C HIS A 98 -9.18 9.49 0.39
N LEU A 99 -7.90 9.16 0.52
CA LEU A 99 -7.21 9.25 1.79
C LEU A 99 -7.11 10.71 2.26
N SER A 100 -6.91 10.91 3.56
CA SER A 100 -6.57 12.23 4.11
C SER A 100 -5.15 12.68 3.74
N ASP A 101 -4.30 11.74 3.32
CA ASP A 101 -2.91 11.96 2.93
C ASP A 101 -2.55 10.99 1.77
N PRO A 102 -3.14 11.15 0.58
CA PRO A 102 -2.88 10.30 -0.58
C PRO A 102 -1.41 10.43 -1.02
N PRO A 103 -0.71 9.34 -1.36
CA PRO A 103 0.61 9.45 -1.98
C PRO A 103 0.56 10.35 -3.22
N ALA A 104 1.28 11.48 -3.23
CA ALA A 104 1.30 12.36 -4.39
C ALA A 104 1.88 11.66 -5.64
N VAL A 105 2.80 10.71 -5.42
CA VAL A 105 3.45 9.90 -6.45
C VAL A 105 3.53 8.45 -5.97
N LEU A 106 3.21 7.52 -6.86
CA LEU A 106 3.36 6.07 -6.72
C LEU A 106 4.29 5.54 -7.81
N PHE A 107 5.15 4.61 -7.44
CA PHE A 107 6.00 3.84 -8.34
C PHE A 107 5.47 2.42 -8.40
N CYS A 108 5.16 1.96 -9.61
CA CYS A 108 4.47 0.70 -9.85
C CYS A 108 5.31 -0.17 -10.78
N LYS A 109 5.46 -1.44 -10.48
CA LYS A 109 6.15 -2.40 -11.37
C LYS A 109 5.30 -3.64 -11.57
N GLY A 110 4.86 -3.88 -12.80
CA GLY A 110 3.91 -4.94 -13.15
C GLY A 110 2.65 -4.36 -13.78
N ASN A 111 1.49 -4.96 -13.53
CA ASN A 111 0.24 -4.56 -14.19
C ASN A 111 -0.53 -3.51 -13.37
N ILE A 112 -0.57 -2.26 -13.83
CA ILE A 112 -1.29 -1.15 -13.17
C ILE A 112 -2.77 -1.47 -12.90
N ASN A 113 -3.42 -2.26 -13.75
CA ASN A 113 -4.84 -2.57 -13.56
C ASN A 113 -5.12 -3.32 -12.24
N ALA A 114 -4.11 -3.98 -11.67
CA ALA A 114 -4.22 -4.69 -10.39
C ALA A 114 -4.48 -3.77 -9.18
N ILE A 115 -4.10 -2.48 -9.24
CA ILE A 115 -4.36 -1.51 -8.16
C ILE A 115 -5.61 -0.65 -8.41
N THR A 116 -6.24 -0.78 -9.57
CA THR A 116 -7.49 -0.09 -9.90
C THR A 116 -8.73 -0.95 -9.66
N ASP A 117 -8.56 -2.25 -9.40
CA ASP A 117 -9.68 -3.15 -9.11
C ASP A 117 -10.33 -2.79 -7.77
N PRO A 118 -11.66 -2.53 -7.73
CA PRO A 118 -12.35 -2.21 -6.49
C PRO A 118 -12.49 -3.42 -5.54
N LYS A 119 -12.31 -4.66 -6.01
CA LYS A 119 -12.46 -5.89 -5.23
C LYS A 119 -11.10 -6.37 -4.71
N ALA A 120 -10.54 -5.66 -3.74
CA ALA A 120 -9.31 -6.08 -3.09
C ALA A 120 -9.50 -6.33 -1.59
N ILE A 121 -8.75 -7.29 -1.03
CA ILE A 121 -8.65 -7.51 0.42
C ILE A 121 -7.20 -7.51 0.87
N ALA A 122 -6.93 -7.03 2.08
CA ALA A 122 -5.60 -7.10 2.66
C ALA A 122 -5.48 -8.37 3.50
N ILE A 123 -4.40 -9.12 3.34
CA ILE A 123 -4.03 -10.19 4.26
C ILE A 123 -2.68 -9.82 4.87
N ILE A 124 -2.64 -9.67 6.20
CA ILE A 124 -1.50 -9.15 6.95
C ILE A 124 -1.24 -9.98 8.21
N GLY A 125 0.00 -9.94 8.68
CA GLY A 125 0.32 -10.50 9.99
C GLY A 125 1.79 -10.48 10.34
N THR A 126 2.14 -11.27 11.35
CA THR A 126 3.50 -11.36 11.88
C THR A 126 4.47 -12.00 10.89
N ARG A 127 5.74 -11.58 10.98
CA ARG A 127 6.84 -12.17 10.21
C ARG A 127 7.26 -13.53 10.75
N ASN A 128 7.00 -13.78 12.03
CA ASN A 128 7.34 -15.01 12.74
C ASN A 128 6.06 -15.78 13.04
N CYS A 129 5.32 -16.14 11.98
CA CYS A 129 4.04 -16.82 12.10
C CYS A 129 4.23 -18.30 12.39
N THR A 130 3.19 -18.92 12.93
CA THR A 130 3.13 -20.37 13.08
C THR A 130 2.84 -21.03 11.74
N GLU A 131 3.18 -22.31 11.61
CA GLU A 131 2.81 -23.11 10.42
C GLU A 131 1.29 -23.12 10.19
N THR A 132 0.52 -23.20 11.27
CA THR A 132 -0.95 -23.11 11.23
C THR A 132 -1.41 -21.76 10.71
N GLY A 133 -0.86 -20.66 11.23
CA GLY A 133 -1.16 -19.30 10.79
C GLY A 133 -0.82 -19.07 9.31
N TYR A 134 0.34 -19.58 8.88
CA TYR A 134 0.77 -19.57 7.47
C TYR A 134 -0.26 -20.28 6.58
N ARG A 135 -0.63 -21.52 6.91
CA ARG A 135 -1.61 -22.30 6.12
C ARG A 135 -2.99 -21.67 6.07
N ILE A 136 -3.45 -21.07 7.16
CA ILE A 136 -4.73 -20.36 7.19
C ILE A 136 -4.65 -19.13 6.29
N ALA A 137 -3.59 -18.33 6.38
CA ALA A 137 -3.39 -17.17 5.52
C ALA A 137 -3.39 -17.54 4.03
N GLU A 138 -2.65 -18.60 3.67
CA GLU A 138 -2.55 -19.12 2.32
C GLU A 138 -3.91 -19.60 1.79
N LYS A 139 -4.65 -20.41 2.57
CA LYS A 139 -5.98 -20.89 2.17
C LYS A 139 -7.02 -19.79 2.09
N THR A 140 -6.97 -18.81 2.99
CA THR A 140 -7.85 -17.64 2.91
C THR A 140 -7.56 -16.85 1.65
N ALA A 141 -6.29 -16.60 1.32
CA ALA A 141 -5.91 -15.92 0.08
C ALA A 141 -6.39 -16.69 -1.15
N GLU A 142 -6.14 -17.99 -1.22
CA GLU A 142 -6.58 -18.87 -2.32
C GLU A 142 -8.11 -18.83 -2.52
N HIS A 143 -8.87 -18.89 -1.43
CA HIS A 143 -10.33 -18.84 -1.47
C HIS A 143 -10.85 -17.51 -2.01
N PHE A 144 -10.46 -16.38 -1.42
CA PHE A 144 -10.96 -15.07 -1.87
C PHE A 144 -10.47 -14.72 -3.28
N THR A 145 -9.29 -15.18 -3.66
CA THR A 145 -8.79 -15.02 -5.03
C THR A 145 -9.66 -15.79 -6.04
N SER A 146 -10.07 -17.02 -5.69
CA SER A 146 -10.99 -17.82 -6.52
C SER A 146 -12.37 -17.17 -6.69
N GLU A 147 -12.75 -16.31 -5.74
CA GLU A 147 -13.96 -15.47 -5.79
C GLU A 147 -13.77 -14.14 -6.53
N GLY A 148 -12.61 -13.94 -7.16
CA GLY A 148 -12.27 -12.77 -7.97
C GLY A 148 -11.80 -11.56 -7.17
N PHE A 149 -11.30 -11.75 -5.95
CA PHE A 149 -10.65 -10.67 -5.19
C PHE A 149 -9.14 -10.60 -5.47
N VAL A 150 -8.63 -9.38 -5.56
CA VAL A 150 -7.19 -9.09 -5.54
C VAL A 150 -6.67 -9.19 -4.11
N ILE A 151 -5.56 -9.90 -3.91
CA ILE A 151 -4.91 -9.98 -2.60
C ILE A 151 -3.87 -8.87 -2.47
N VAL A 152 -4.02 -8.00 -1.47
CA VAL A 152 -3.07 -6.96 -1.13
C VAL A 152 -2.26 -7.41 0.10
N SER A 153 -0.94 -7.35 0.02
CA SER A 153 -0.09 -7.62 1.16
C SER A 153 1.27 -6.91 1.02
N GLY A 154 2.15 -7.12 1.99
CA GLY A 154 3.35 -6.32 2.17
C GLY A 154 4.66 -6.95 1.69
N LEU A 155 4.60 -8.15 1.11
CA LEU A 155 5.76 -8.96 0.71
C LEU A 155 6.75 -9.24 1.85
N ALA A 156 6.38 -9.09 3.12
CA ALA A 156 7.23 -9.48 4.23
C ALA A 156 7.34 -11.01 4.35
N ARG A 157 8.23 -11.49 5.22
CA ARG A 157 8.24 -12.92 5.61
C ARG A 157 6.95 -13.30 6.33
N GLY A 158 6.65 -14.60 6.39
CA GLY A 158 5.55 -15.13 7.18
C GLY A 158 4.21 -14.92 6.48
N ILE A 159 3.26 -14.27 7.15
CA ILE A 159 1.88 -14.14 6.67
C ILE A 159 1.78 -13.47 5.29
N ASP A 160 2.57 -12.43 5.03
CA ASP A 160 2.54 -11.74 3.72
C ASP A 160 3.01 -12.67 2.58
N THR A 161 4.08 -13.45 2.80
CA THR A 161 4.52 -14.51 1.86
C THR A 161 3.39 -15.51 1.60
N ALA A 162 2.71 -15.98 2.66
CA ALA A 162 1.60 -16.93 2.56
C ALA A 162 0.43 -16.38 1.74
N ALA A 163 0.09 -15.10 1.95
CA ALA A 163 -0.98 -14.43 1.24
C ALA A 163 -0.73 -14.38 -0.27
N HIS A 164 0.45 -13.90 -0.68
CA HIS A 164 0.82 -13.86 -2.09
C HIS A 164 0.88 -15.26 -2.71
N THR A 165 1.44 -16.24 -1.98
CA THR A 165 1.52 -17.63 -2.43
C THR A 165 0.13 -18.22 -2.68
N GLY A 166 -0.82 -18.00 -1.76
CA GLY A 166 -2.19 -18.48 -1.91
C GLY A 166 -2.91 -17.84 -3.10
N ALA A 167 -2.71 -16.55 -3.33
CA ALA A 167 -3.25 -15.85 -4.49
C ALA A 167 -2.71 -16.42 -5.82
N LEU A 168 -1.40 -16.65 -5.89
CA LEU A 168 -0.74 -17.22 -7.07
C LEU A 168 -1.17 -18.67 -7.33
N ARG A 169 -1.42 -19.48 -6.28
CA ARG A 169 -1.97 -20.84 -6.43
C ARG A 169 -3.34 -20.86 -7.09
N ALA A 170 -4.19 -19.90 -6.75
CA ALA A 170 -5.48 -19.68 -7.42
C ALA A 170 -5.35 -19.01 -8.80
N ARG A 171 -4.12 -18.77 -9.29
CA ARG A 171 -3.80 -18.06 -10.54
C ARG A 171 -4.43 -16.66 -10.62
N GLY A 172 -4.69 -16.02 -9.49
CA GLY A 172 -5.26 -14.68 -9.47
C GLY A 172 -4.24 -13.58 -9.20
N ILE A 173 -4.76 -12.36 -9.08
CA ILE A 173 -3.94 -11.15 -9.04
C ILE A 173 -3.59 -10.82 -7.58
N THR A 174 -2.34 -10.41 -7.37
CA THR A 174 -1.90 -9.90 -6.07
C THR A 174 -1.06 -8.64 -6.18
N VAL A 175 -1.24 -7.75 -5.21
CA VAL A 175 -0.56 -6.46 -5.09
C VAL A 175 0.38 -6.52 -3.89
N ALA A 176 1.68 -6.44 -4.15
CA ALA A 176 2.70 -6.30 -3.11
C ALA A 176 3.00 -4.82 -2.89
N VAL A 177 2.52 -4.27 -1.78
CA VAL A 177 2.89 -2.93 -1.36
C VAL A 177 4.26 -3.02 -0.71
N VAL A 178 5.29 -2.38 -1.26
CA VAL A 178 6.70 -2.53 -0.87
C VAL A 178 7.33 -1.18 -0.50
N THR A 179 8.51 -1.20 0.15
CA THR A 179 9.24 0.04 0.44
C THR A 179 9.93 0.60 -0.79
N ASP A 180 10.29 -0.24 -1.76
CA ASP A 180 10.96 0.09 -3.01
C ASP A 180 10.66 -1.03 -4.03
N VAL A 181 10.30 -0.67 -5.25
CA VAL A 181 9.98 -1.61 -6.34
C VAL A 181 11.23 -2.21 -7.01
N GLN A 182 12.42 -1.68 -6.77
CA GLN A 182 13.70 -2.22 -7.25
C GLN A 182 14.44 -2.99 -6.15
N ASN A 183 14.52 -2.43 -4.95
CA ASN A 183 15.23 -3.05 -3.83
C ASN A 183 14.30 -3.94 -2.99
N ILE A 184 13.98 -5.12 -3.51
CA ILE A 184 13.08 -6.07 -2.83
C ILE A 184 13.63 -6.48 -1.48
N TYR A 185 12.79 -6.32 -0.45
CA TYR A 185 13.09 -6.74 0.92
C TYR A 185 11.89 -7.45 1.54
N PRO A 186 12.09 -8.63 2.17
CA PRO A 186 13.38 -9.33 2.35
C PRO A 186 13.89 -9.93 1.03
N ARG A 187 15.21 -10.15 0.93
CA ARG A 187 15.84 -10.68 -0.30
C ARG A 187 15.33 -12.07 -0.68
N GLU A 188 14.96 -12.89 0.30
CA GLU A 188 14.39 -14.23 0.10
C GLU A 188 13.06 -14.21 -0.68
N ASN A 189 12.29 -13.12 -0.62
CA ASN A 189 11.04 -12.96 -1.36
C ASN A 189 11.25 -12.35 -2.76
N LYS A 190 12.49 -12.27 -3.27
CA LYS A 190 12.76 -11.72 -4.60
C LYS A 190 12.09 -12.55 -5.71
N GLN A 191 12.21 -13.88 -5.63
CA GLN A 191 11.57 -14.78 -6.60
C GLN A 191 10.04 -14.63 -6.54
N LEU A 192 9.46 -14.56 -5.35
CA LEU A 192 8.03 -14.32 -5.18
C LEU A 192 7.60 -12.99 -5.82
N ALA A 193 8.39 -11.93 -5.69
CA ALA A 193 8.09 -10.64 -6.36
C ALA A 193 8.07 -10.77 -7.90
N GLU A 194 8.98 -11.55 -8.47
CA GLU A 194 9.04 -11.84 -9.91
C GLU A 194 7.84 -12.68 -10.36
N GLU A 195 7.42 -13.66 -9.56
CA GLU A 195 6.22 -14.46 -9.80
C GLU A 195 4.93 -13.61 -9.75
N ILE A 196 4.83 -12.68 -8.80
CA ILE A 196 3.72 -11.71 -8.71
C ILE A 196 3.59 -10.92 -10.01
N ILE A 197 4.70 -10.34 -10.50
CA ILE A 197 4.69 -9.56 -11.75
C ILE A 197 4.33 -10.46 -12.94
N SER A 198 4.92 -11.66 -13.00
CA SER A 198 4.69 -12.61 -14.11
C SER A 198 3.24 -13.10 -14.16
N ASN A 199 2.56 -13.17 -13.02
CA ASN A 199 1.14 -13.50 -12.92
C ASN A 199 0.22 -12.27 -12.98
N HIS A 200 0.61 -11.23 -13.72
CA HIS A 200 -0.16 -10.00 -13.92
C HIS A 200 -0.52 -9.24 -12.63
N GLY A 201 0.21 -9.50 -11.54
CA GLY A 201 0.19 -8.69 -10.32
C GLY A 201 1.11 -7.47 -10.42
N ILE A 202 1.35 -6.83 -9.28
CA ILE A 202 2.10 -5.56 -9.25
C ILE A 202 2.82 -5.34 -7.92
N LEU A 203 3.98 -4.70 -7.99
CA LEU A 203 4.67 -4.12 -6.85
C LEU A 203 4.39 -2.61 -6.80
N LEU A 204 4.02 -2.10 -5.63
CA LEU A 204 3.63 -0.70 -5.42
C LEU A 204 4.48 -0.06 -4.32
N ALA A 205 5.08 1.09 -4.58
CA ALA A 205 5.80 1.87 -3.56
C ALA A 205 5.49 3.37 -3.65
N GLU A 206 5.57 4.07 -2.51
CA GLU A 206 5.49 5.54 -2.43
C GLU A 206 6.89 6.20 -2.43
N ASN A 207 7.94 5.44 -2.14
CA ASN A 207 9.32 5.93 -2.12
C ASN A 207 9.95 5.81 -3.51
N PHE A 208 10.92 6.69 -3.80
CA PHE A 208 11.67 6.66 -5.06
C PHE A 208 12.35 5.30 -5.28
N PRO A 209 12.40 4.78 -6.51
CA PRO A 209 13.19 3.60 -6.84
C PRO A 209 14.66 3.82 -6.47
N GLY A 210 15.28 2.83 -5.83
CA GLY A 210 16.65 2.96 -5.35
C GLY A 210 16.77 3.57 -3.94
N SER A 211 15.66 3.87 -3.26
CA SER A 211 15.68 4.45 -1.91
C SER A 211 16.33 3.53 -0.89
N LYS A 212 17.06 4.12 0.06
CA LYS A 212 17.61 3.37 1.20
C LYS A 212 16.47 2.82 2.07
N ILE A 213 16.65 1.59 2.56
CA ILE A 213 15.69 0.94 3.45
C ILE A 213 15.66 1.70 4.79
N SER A 214 14.46 2.08 5.22
CA SER A 214 14.21 2.75 6.50
C SER A 214 13.06 2.09 7.23
N LYS A 215 13.16 1.99 8.57
CA LYS A 215 12.05 1.51 9.42
C LYS A 215 10.78 2.35 9.22
N TYR A 216 10.95 3.66 9.01
CA TYR A 216 9.83 4.57 8.75
C TYR A 216 9.08 4.21 7.46
N HIS A 217 9.80 3.78 6.41
CA HIS A 217 9.17 3.39 5.14
C HIS A 217 8.23 2.20 5.32
N PHE A 218 8.60 1.19 6.12
CA PHE A 218 7.71 0.06 6.41
C PHE A 218 6.42 0.53 7.10
N ILE A 219 6.54 1.37 8.13
CA ILE A 219 5.38 1.91 8.86
C ILE A 219 4.49 2.74 7.94
N SER A 220 5.08 3.64 7.15
CA SER A 220 4.34 4.56 6.27
C SER A 220 3.56 3.82 5.19
N ARG A 221 4.11 2.70 4.70
CA ARG A 221 3.55 1.94 3.59
C ARG A 221 2.36 1.06 4.01
N ASP A 222 2.30 0.63 5.27
CA ASP A 222 1.24 -0.27 5.76
C ASP A 222 -0.17 0.31 5.65
N ARG A 223 -0.31 1.65 5.68
CA ARG A 223 -1.61 2.30 5.44
C ARG A 223 -2.17 2.03 4.04
N LEU A 224 -1.30 1.86 3.04
CA LEU A 224 -1.72 1.65 1.65
C LEU A 224 -2.35 0.27 1.46
N GLN A 225 -1.87 -0.74 2.21
CA GLN A 225 -2.46 -2.08 2.22
C GLN A 225 -3.94 -2.02 2.61
N SER A 226 -4.23 -1.34 3.72
CA SER A 226 -5.60 -1.15 4.22
C SER A 226 -6.43 -0.22 3.34
N ALA A 227 -5.82 0.82 2.75
CA ALA A 227 -6.52 1.78 1.92
C ALA A 227 -7.07 1.16 0.62
N LEU A 228 -6.23 0.38 -0.06
CA LEU A 228 -6.58 -0.34 -1.29
C LEU A 228 -7.64 -1.43 -1.07
N SER A 229 -7.87 -1.84 0.18
CA SER A 229 -8.66 -3.02 0.49
C SER A 229 -10.05 -2.70 1.04
N LEU A 230 -11.03 -3.51 0.68
CA LEU A 230 -12.40 -3.42 1.20
C LEU A 230 -12.53 -3.90 2.64
N GLY A 231 -11.63 -4.79 3.06
CA GLY A 231 -11.49 -5.34 4.41
C GLY A 231 -10.07 -5.87 4.64
N VAL A 232 -9.70 -6.05 5.91
CA VAL A 232 -8.36 -6.47 6.33
C VAL A 232 -8.44 -7.75 7.14
N PHE A 233 -7.70 -8.78 6.73
CA PHE A 233 -7.61 -10.06 7.41
C PHE A 233 -6.28 -10.12 8.18
N LEU A 234 -6.36 -10.03 9.50
CA LEU A 234 -5.23 -10.14 10.41
C LEU A 234 -5.09 -11.59 10.86
N MET A 235 -4.05 -12.27 10.40
CA MET A 235 -3.91 -13.73 10.62
C MET A 235 -3.31 -14.08 11.97
N GLU A 236 -2.17 -13.45 12.29
CA GLU A 236 -1.47 -13.58 13.56
C GLU A 236 -0.73 -12.27 13.84
N ALA A 237 -0.82 -11.76 15.06
CA ALA A 237 -0.07 -10.59 15.53
C ALA A 237 0.02 -10.54 17.05
N GLY A 238 1.26 -10.43 17.55
CA GLY A 238 1.51 -10.01 18.93
C GLY A 238 1.47 -8.49 19.11
N HIS A 239 1.45 -8.03 20.37
CA HIS A 239 1.34 -6.60 20.72
C HIS A 239 2.39 -5.67 20.08
N LYS A 240 3.57 -6.22 19.74
CA LYS A 240 4.67 -5.48 19.09
C LYS A 240 4.73 -5.71 17.58
N SER A 241 3.74 -6.37 17.00
CA SER A 241 3.73 -6.68 15.56
C SER A 241 3.61 -5.42 14.72
N GLY A 242 4.45 -5.33 13.68
CA GLY A 242 4.38 -4.25 12.69
C GLY A 242 3.04 -4.21 11.94
N ALA A 243 2.38 -5.36 11.77
CA ALA A 243 1.08 -5.46 11.11
C ALA A 243 0.00 -4.59 11.77
N LEU A 244 0.17 -4.23 13.05
CA LEU A 244 -0.77 -3.35 13.77
C LEU A 244 -0.81 -1.93 13.18
N HIS A 245 0.20 -1.51 12.41
CA HIS A 245 0.12 -0.24 11.68
C HIS A 245 -0.96 -0.28 10.58
N ALA A 246 -1.05 -1.38 9.83
CA ALA A 246 -2.13 -1.59 8.86
C ALA A 246 -3.49 -1.74 9.55
N VAL A 247 -3.57 -2.41 10.71
CA VAL A 247 -4.81 -2.51 11.52
C VAL A 247 -5.31 -1.12 11.95
N LYS A 248 -4.42 -0.28 12.50
CA LYS A 248 -4.78 1.10 12.89
C LYS A 248 -5.26 1.92 11.68
N ALA A 249 -4.64 1.73 10.52
CA ALA A 249 -5.09 2.36 9.28
C ALA A 249 -6.47 1.83 8.86
N ALA A 250 -6.73 0.53 8.98
CA ALA A 250 -8.02 -0.08 8.68
C ALA A 250 -9.14 0.53 9.54
N GLN A 251 -8.92 0.70 10.85
CA GLN A 251 -9.87 1.36 11.74
C GLN A 251 -10.14 2.80 11.32
N ARG A 252 -9.08 3.57 11.00
CA ARG A 252 -9.21 4.96 10.53
C ARG A 252 -10.01 5.07 9.24
N TYR A 253 -9.82 4.13 8.31
CA TYR A 253 -10.51 4.08 7.02
C TYR A 253 -11.83 3.30 7.07
N GLN A 254 -12.28 2.92 8.28
CA GLN A 254 -13.52 2.17 8.50
C GLN A 254 -13.61 0.90 7.64
N ARG A 255 -12.48 0.19 7.52
CA ARG A 255 -12.40 -1.13 6.91
C ARG A 255 -12.67 -2.19 7.98
N PRO A 256 -13.60 -3.14 7.73
CA PRO A 256 -13.80 -4.25 8.65
C PRO A 256 -12.51 -5.06 8.79
N ILE A 257 -12.23 -5.49 10.01
CA ILE A 257 -11.09 -6.33 10.33
C ILE A 257 -11.63 -7.74 10.63
N PHE A 258 -11.02 -8.75 10.02
CA PHE A 258 -11.33 -10.15 10.20
C PHE A 258 -10.12 -10.88 10.78
N CYS A 259 -10.35 -11.78 11.72
CA CYS A 259 -9.30 -12.62 12.32
C CYS A 259 -9.75 -14.09 12.28
N PRO A 260 -8.84 -15.06 12.05
CA PRO A 260 -9.22 -16.47 12.19
C PRO A 260 -9.73 -16.73 13.61
N ARG A 261 -10.71 -17.63 13.76
CA ARG A 261 -11.23 -18.02 15.07
C ARG A 261 -10.09 -18.44 16.00
N VAL A 262 -10.00 -17.81 17.17
CA VAL A 262 -8.88 -18.01 18.12
C VAL A 262 -8.78 -19.48 18.53
N GLN A 263 -9.92 -20.14 18.75
CA GLN A 263 -9.96 -21.57 19.08
C GLN A 263 -9.32 -22.43 17.99
N THR A 264 -9.55 -22.11 16.71
CA THR A 264 -8.95 -22.86 15.59
C THR A 264 -7.43 -22.69 15.53
N LEU A 265 -6.91 -21.52 15.92
CA LEU A 265 -5.48 -21.29 16.03
C LEU A 265 -4.90 -22.07 17.22
N MET A 266 -5.56 -22.05 18.38
CA MET A 266 -5.13 -22.76 19.58
C MET A 266 -5.18 -24.29 19.46
N ASP A 267 -6.28 -24.86 18.95
CA ASP A 267 -6.46 -26.32 18.83
C ASP A 267 -5.44 -26.98 17.90
N LYS A 268 -5.01 -26.25 16.87
CA LYS A 268 -4.03 -26.70 15.87
C LYS A 268 -2.60 -26.32 16.23
N GLN A 269 -2.38 -25.63 17.35
CA GLN A 269 -1.07 -25.23 17.84
C GLN A 269 -0.70 -26.04 19.10
N LEU A 270 -0.20 -27.26 18.89
CA LEU A 270 0.47 -28.05 19.94
C LEU A 270 1.92 -27.54 20.19
N TYR A 271 2.14 -26.26 20.50
CA TYR A 271 3.50 -25.76 20.84
C TYR A 271 3.51 -24.57 21.81
N LYS A 272 4.42 -24.59 22.79
CA LYS A 272 4.74 -23.46 23.68
C LYS A 272 5.24 -22.24 22.88
N GLY A 273 4.69 -21.05 23.15
CA GLY A 273 5.14 -19.77 22.60
C GLY A 273 4.21 -19.12 21.57
N THR A 274 3.10 -19.78 21.21
CA THR A 274 2.13 -19.26 20.22
C THR A 274 1.15 -18.22 20.78
N GLU A 275 0.93 -18.19 22.10
CA GLU A 275 0.07 -17.19 22.75
C GLU A 275 0.46 -15.75 22.39
N GLU A 276 1.77 -15.46 22.29
CA GLU A 276 2.26 -14.13 21.95
C GLU A 276 1.70 -13.65 20.60
N GLN A 277 1.66 -14.52 19.59
CA GLN A 277 1.18 -14.18 18.24
C GLN A 277 -0.35 -14.01 18.16
N LEU A 278 -1.08 -14.37 19.20
CA LEU A 278 -2.55 -14.23 19.25
C LEU A 278 -3.00 -13.07 20.13
N THR A 279 -2.11 -12.51 20.95
CA THR A 279 -2.47 -11.47 21.93
C THR A 279 -3.26 -10.31 21.33
N SER A 280 -2.82 -9.74 20.20
CA SER A 280 -3.54 -8.61 19.58
C SER A 280 -4.86 -9.02 18.93
N ILE A 281 -4.97 -10.25 18.43
CA ILE A 281 -6.24 -10.77 17.89
C ILE A 281 -7.25 -10.90 19.02
N ILE A 282 -6.85 -11.47 20.16
CA ILE A 282 -7.70 -11.63 21.34
C ILE A 282 -8.22 -10.26 21.81
N ASP A 283 -7.35 -9.26 21.90
CA ASP A 283 -7.74 -7.91 22.31
C ASP A 283 -8.69 -7.24 21.32
N LEU A 284 -8.44 -7.37 20.01
CA LEU A 284 -9.31 -6.81 18.98
C LEU A 284 -10.70 -7.45 18.99
N VAL A 285 -10.77 -8.77 19.14
CA VAL A 285 -12.05 -9.50 19.20
C VAL A 285 -12.82 -9.15 20.47
N ARG A 286 -12.17 -9.15 21.65
CA ARG A 286 -12.80 -8.74 22.92
C ARG A 286 -13.30 -7.30 22.88
N GLY A 287 -12.54 -6.41 22.25
CA GLY A 287 -12.92 -5.02 22.04
C GLY A 287 -13.92 -4.79 20.89
N GLN A 288 -14.44 -5.85 20.26
CA GLN A 288 -15.36 -5.80 19.11
C GLN A 288 -14.83 -5.01 17.90
N ASN A 289 -13.50 -4.90 17.80
CA ASN A 289 -12.79 -4.21 16.72
C ASN A 289 -12.41 -5.15 15.57
N ALA A 290 -12.58 -6.46 15.75
CA ALA A 290 -12.40 -7.46 14.70
C ALA A 290 -13.49 -8.54 14.80
N LYS A 291 -13.86 -9.11 13.66
CA LYS A 291 -14.78 -10.23 13.56
C LYS A 291 -14.00 -11.53 13.38
N GLU A 292 -14.27 -12.53 14.20
CA GLU A 292 -13.73 -13.86 13.97
C GLU A 292 -14.35 -14.49 12.73
N TYR A 293 -13.57 -15.29 12.01
CA TYR A 293 -14.05 -16.07 10.87
C TYR A 293 -13.48 -17.49 10.89
N ASP A 294 -14.22 -18.39 10.27
CA ASP A 294 -13.75 -19.67 9.78
C ASP A 294 -14.33 -19.90 8.37
N GLN A 295 -14.18 -21.12 7.84
CA GLN A 295 -14.69 -21.46 6.51
C GLN A 295 -16.23 -21.35 6.40
N THR A 296 -16.97 -21.51 7.50
CA THR A 296 -18.43 -21.40 7.51
C THR A 296 -18.90 -19.96 7.34
N SER A 297 -18.05 -18.99 7.70
CA SER A 297 -18.36 -17.55 7.61
C SER A 297 -17.96 -16.92 6.27
N TYR A 298 -17.30 -17.65 5.36
CA TYR A 298 -16.79 -17.08 4.11
C TYR A 298 -17.89 -16.51 3.22
N SER A 299 -19.03 -17.19 3.08
CA SER A 299 -20.16 -16.71 2.28
C SER A 299 -20.67 -15.34 2.76
N ASP A 300 -20.81 -15.17 4.08
CA ASP A 300 -21.28 -13.92 4.67
C ASP A 300 -20.26 -12.78 4.47
N ILE A 301 -18.97 -13.09 4.63
CA ILE A 301 -17.89 -12.12 4.41
C ILE A 301 -17.83 -11.71 2.94
N LEU A 302 -17.96 -12.65 2.01
CA LEU A 302 -18.01 -12.38 0.57
C LEU A 302 -19.17 -11.44 0.21
N MET A 303 -20.36 -11.70 0.75
CA MET A 303 -21.52 -10.84 0.55
C MET A 303 -21.26 -9.42 1.05
N MET A 304 -20.77 -9.28 2.29
CA MET A 304 -20.39 -7.98 2.86
C MET A 304 -19.34 -7.23 2.01
N LEU A 305 -18.32 -7.93 1.53
CA LEU A 305 -17.27 -7.31 0.70
C LEU A 305 -17.80 -6.92 -0.68
N LYS A 306 -18.60 -7.77 -1.34
CA LYS A 306 -19.22 -7.46 -2.65
C LYS A 306 -20.16 -6.26 -2.57
N GLU A 307 -20.95 -6.13 -1.51
CA GLU A 307 -21.78 -4.94 -1.25
C GLU A 307 -20.94 -3.66 -1.09
N ARG A 308 -19.81 -3.76 -0.36
CA ARG A 308 -18.89 -2.62 -0.22
C ARG A 308 -18.26 -2.24 -1.55
N ALA A 309 -17.86 -3.22 -2.37
CA ALA A 309 -17.34 -2.97 -3.71
C ALA A 309 -18.35 -2.21 -4.58
N GLY A 310 -19.64 -2.62 -4.54
CA GLY A 310 -20.70 -1.97 -5.30
C GLY A 310 -20.90 -0.49 -4.92
N LYS A 311 -20.82 -0.15 -3.63
CA LYS A 311 -20.90 1.25 -3.15
C LYS A 311 -19.73 2.13 -3.62
N HIS A 312 -18.55 1.55 -3.84
CA HIS A 312 -17.36 2.26 -4.35
C HIS A 312 -17.43 2.55 -5.85
N ILE A 313 -18.27 1.84 -6.62
CA ILE A 313 -18.43 2.06 -8.07
C ILE A 313 -19.50 3.14 -8.35
N SER A 314 -20.41 3.38 -7.39
CA SER A 314 -21.56 4.27 -7.54
C SER A 314 -21.38 5.71 -7.00
N GLY A 315 -20.21 6.06 -6.47
CA GLY A 315 -19.91 7.38 -5.89
C GLY A 315 -18.65 7.99 -6.47
#